data_AF-A0A916M481-F1
#
_entry.id   AF-A0A916M481-F1
#
_cell.length_a   1.000
_cell.length_b   1.000
_cell.length_c   1.000
_cell.angle_alpha   90.00
_cell.angle_beta   90.00
_cell.angle_gamma   90.00
#
_symmetry.space_group_name_H-M   'P 1'
#
loop_
_entity.id
_entity.type
_entity.pdbx_description
1 polymer ?
#
loop_
_entity_poly.entity_id
_entity_poly.type
_entity_poly.pdbx_seq_one_letter_code
_entity_poly.pdbx_strand_id
1 'polypeptide(L)'
;MSNFDPEAIRAKIEKRHKKRQEFYVHVGIYIAVHLLLWFIWFSTTPTGFPWPLIIMFAWGIGIVADALETYFETNEKLASQREAAIEREIERERARLGAVEFEKPKRRAHLSDDGELVYEDESSETSEEEDSRQTRRR
;
A
#
# COMPACT_ATOMS: atom_id res chain seq x y z
N MET A 1 30.18 19.51 -0.81
CA MET A 1 29.39 20.39 -1.70
C MET A 1 28.63 19.48 -2.65
N SER A 2 27.33 19.25 -2.42
CA SER A 2 26.51 18.40 -3.29
C SER A 2 26.42 19.05 -4.67
N ASN A 3 26.78 18.31 -5.72
CA ASN A 3 26.56 18.70 -7.11
C ASN A 3 25.05 18.84 -7.35
N PHE A 4 24.53 20.05 -7.20
CA PHE A 4 23.21 20.42 -7.69
C PHE A 4 23.34 20.58 -9.20
N ASP A 5 23.18 19.48 -9.93
CA ASP A 5 23.13 19.49 -11.38
C ASP A 5 21.87 20.26 -11.84
N PRO A 6 22.00 21.50 -12.35
CA PRO A 6 20.86 22.34 -12.68
C PRO A 6 20.02 21.75 -13.83
N GLU A 7 20.64 20.92 -14.67
CA GLU A 7 19.97 20.24 -15.78
C GLU A 7 19.03 19.14 -15.28
N ALA A 8 19.43 18.38 -14.26
CA ALA A 8 18.57 17.38 -13.63
C ALA A 8 17.34 17.99 -12.95
N ILE A 9 17.47 19.21 -12.41
CA ILE A 9 16.34 19.97 -11.83
C ILE A 9 15.41 20.48 -12.94
N ARG A 10 15.96 21.04 -14.02
CA ARG A 10 15.17 21.51 -15.18
C ARG A 10 14.39 20.38 -15.85
N ALA A 11 15.01 19.22 -16.08
CA ALA A 11 14.35 18.06 -16.66
C ALA A 11 13.20 17.52 -15.78
N LYS A 12 13.35 17.59 -14.45
CA LYS A 12 12.28 17.23 -13.50
C LYS A 12 11.12 18.23 -13.51
N ILE A 13 11.40 19.52 -13.71
CA ILE A 13 10.40 20.57 -13.77
C ILE A 13 9.65 20.51 -15.12
N GLU A 14 10.35 20.36 -16.25
CA GLU A 14 9.74 20.25 -17.58
C GLU A 14 8.81 19.04 -17.73
N LYS A 15 9.18 17.88 -17.17
CA LYS A 15 8.31 16.70 -17.18
C LYS A 15 6.98 16.94 -16.45
N ARG A 16 6.94 17.81 -15.44
CA ARG A 16 5.68 18.17 -14.76
C ARG A 16 4.84 19.16 -15.55
N HIS A 17 5.45 20.00 -16.39
CA HIS A 17 4.71 20.99 -17.19
C HIS A 17 4.09 20.39 -18.46
N LYS A 18 4.78 19.49 -19.17
CA LYS A 18 4.23 18.87 -20.40
C LYS A 18 2.98 18.02 -20.16
N LYS A 19 2.95 17.24 -19.08
CA LYS A 19 1.78 16.38 -18.75
C LYS A 19 0.50 17.18 -18.47
N ARG A 20 0.62 18.42 -17.99
CA ARG A 20 -0.54 19.27 -17.73
C ARG A 20 -1.16 19.81 -19.01
N GLN A 21 -0.35 20.12 -20.02
CA GLN A 21 -0.84 20.66 -21.28
C GLN A 21 -1.68 19.64 -22.07
N GLU A 22 -1.23 18.39 -22.16
CA GLU A 22 -1.99 17.34 -22.86
C GLU A 22 -3.35 17.07 -22.21
N PHE A 23 -3.42 17.16 -20.87
CA PHE A 23 -4.68 17.03 -20.13
C PHE A 23 -5.64 18.18 -20.44
N TYR A 24 -5.18 19.44 -20.42
CA TYR A 24 -6.02 20.58 -20.74
C TYR A 24 -6.51 20.58 -22.19
N VAL A 25 -5.69 20.10 -23.13
CA VAL A 25 -6.11 19.94 -24.54
C VAL A 25 -7.24 18.92 -24.64
N HIS A 26 -7.12 17.76 -23.99
CA HIS A 26 -8.18 16.74 -23.99
C HIS A 26 -9.47 17.25 -23.35
N VAL A 27 -9.39 17.92 -22.20
CA VAL A 27 -10.56 18.52 -21.54
C VAL A 27 -11.17 19.63 -22.41
N GLY A 28 -10.35 20.46 -23.04
CA GLY A 28 -10.80 21.51 -23.95
C GLY A 28 -11.55 20.96 -25.16
N ILE A 29 -11.02 19.91 -25.80
CA ILE A 29 -11.68 19.21 -26.91
C ILE A 29 -12.98 18.56 -26.43
N TYR A 30 -12.97 17.89 -25.28
CA TYR A 30 -14.16 17.26 -24.71
C TYR A 30 -15.29 18.28 -24.51
N ILE A 31 -14.99 19.42 -23.88
CA ILE A 31 -15.96 20.50 -23.66
C ILE A 31 -16.42 21.08 -25.00
N ALA A 32 -15.51 21.36 -25.93
CA ALA A 32 -15.85 21.92 -27.23
C ALA A 32 -16.79 21.01 -28.04
N VAL A 33 -16.53 19.71 -28.06
CA VAL A 33 -17.38 18.71 -28.72
C VAL A 33 -18.77 18.69 -28.09
N HIS A 34 -18.86 18.66 -26.76
CA HIS A 34 -20.17 18.67 -26.07
C HIS A 34 -20.96 19.95 -26.35
N LEU A 35 -20.31 21.11 -26.29
CA LEU A 35 -20.95 22.38 -26.63
C LEU A 35 -21.42 22.42 -28.08
N LEU A 36 -20.62 21.89 -29.02
CA LEU A 36 -21.01 21.79 -30.43
C LEU A 36 -22.22 20.88 -30.62
N LEU A 37 -22.26 19.72 -29.96
CA LEU A 37 -23.41 18.80 -30.00
C LEU A 37 -24.69 19.48 -29.50
N TRP A 38 -24.60 20.19 -28.38
CA TRP A 38 -25.72 20.96 -27.83
C TRP A 38 -26.14 22.10 -28.77
N PHE A 39 -25.18 22.78 -29.38
CA PHE A 39 -25.43 23.85 -30.35
C PHE A 39 -26.17 23.35 -31.60
N ILE A 40 -25.74 22.20 -32.15
CA ILE A 40 -26.39 21.57 -33.30
C ILE A 40 -27.81 21.14 -32.94
N TRP A 41 -28.00 20.51 -31.77
CA TRP A 41 -29.33 20.09 -31.33
C TRP A 41 -30.28 21.29 -31.16
N PHE A 42 -29.82 22.33 -30.47
CA PHE A 42 -30.61 23.55 -30.25
C PHE A 42 -30.95 24.26 -31.56
N SER A 43 -30.04 24.24 -32.54
CA SER A 43 -30.26 24.86 -33.85
C SER A 43 -31.17 24.04 -34.78
N THR A 44 -31.21 22.71 -34.61
CA THR A 44 -31.92 21.82 -35.54
C THR A 44 -33.32 21.45 -35.02
N THR A 45 -33.42 21.02 -33.76
CA THR A 45 -34.67 20.49 -33.20
C THR A 45 -34.81 20.86 -31.72
N PRO A 46 -35.03 22.13 -31.39
CA PRO A 46 -35.09 22.60 -29.99
C PRO A 46 -36.28 22.03 -29.21
N THR A 47 -37.31 21.52 -29.89
CA THR A 47 -38.50 20.90 -29.29
C THR A 47 -38.47 19.37 -29.29
N GLY A 48 -37.41 18.77 -29.86
CA GLY A 48 -37.26 17.32 -29.96
C GLY A 48 -36.58 16.71 -28.73
N PHE A 49 -36.36 15.40 -28.76
CA PHE A 49 -35.59 14.73 -27.70
C PHE A 49 -34.11 15.17 -27.77
N PRO A 50 -33.49 15.60 -26.65
CA PRO A 50 -32.07 15.98 -26.59
C PRO A 50 -31.15 14.77 -26.70
N TRP A 51 -30.85 14.36 -27.93
CA TRP A 51 -29.89 13.29 -28.22
C TRP A 51 -28.47 13.53 -27.67
N PRO A 52 -27.96 14.76 -27.44
CA PRO A 52 -26.67 14.95 -26.76
C PRO A 52 -26.61 14.34 -25.36
N LEU A 53 -27.75 14.20 -24.66
CA LEU A 53 -27.79 13.54 -23.35
C LEU A 53 -27.43 12.06 -23.43
N ILE A 54 -27.83 11.36 -24.50
CA ILE A 54 -27.48 9.94 -24.67
C ILE A 54 -25.97 9.78 -24.81
N ILE A 55 -25.32 10.66 -25.57
CA ILE A 55 -23.87 10.62 -25.78
C ILE A 55 -23.13 10.93 -24.47
N MET A 56 -23.60 11.94 -23.72
CA MET A 56 -23.10 12.24 -22.38
C MET A 56 -23.23 11.04 -21.43
N PHE A 57 -24.37 10.34 -21.43
CA PHE A 57 -24.58 9.17 -20.57
C PHE A 57 -23.72 7.99 -21.01
N ALA A 58 -23.65 7.70 -22.30
CA ALA A 58 -22.86 6.60 -22.84
C ALA A 58 -21.36 6.78 -22.53
N TRP A 59 -20.82 8.00 -22.72
CA TRP A 59 -19.44 8.32 -22.33
C TRP A 59 -19.26 8.45 -20.82
N GLY A 60 -20.27 8.96 -20.11
CA GLY A 60 -20.24 9.12 -18.66
C GLY A 60 -20.08 7.78 -17.94
N ILE A 61 -20.73 6.72 -18.43
CA ILE A 61 -20.55 5.36 -17.89
C ILE A 61 -19.10 4.90 -18.09
N GLY A 62 -18.49 5.17 -19.25
CA GLY A 62 -17.08 4.85 -19.51
C GLY A 62 -16.12 5.56 -18.57
N ILE A 63 -16.33 6.87 -18.32
CA ILE A 63 -15.53 7.64 -17.37
C ILE A 63 -15.73 7.16 -15.93
N VAL A 64 -16.96 6.84 -15.53
CA VAL A 64 -17.23 6.33 -14.18
C VAL A 64 -16.57 4.96 -13.97
N ALA A 65 -16.62 4.08 -14.96
CA ALA A 65 -15.93 2.78 -14.89
C ALA A 65 -14.41 2.96 -14.75
N ASP A 66 -13.81 3.80 -15.58
CA ASP A 66 -12.37 4.10 -15.55
C ASP A 66 -11.94 4.79 -14.23
N ALA A 67 -12.79 5.68 -13.70
CA ALA A 67 -12.57 6.32 -12.40
C ALA A 67 -12.67 5.33 -11.24
N LEU A 68 -13.62 4.40 -11.28
CA LEU A 68 -13.73 3.33 -10.27
C LEU A 68 -12.50 2.42 -10.32
N GLU A 69 -12.10 1.94 -11.49
CA GLU A 69 -10.90 1.13 -11.69
C GLU A 69 -9.66 1.83 -11.15
N THR A 70 -9.43 3.09 -11.54
CA THR A 70 -8.31 3.90 -11.03
C THR A 70 -8.36 4.05 -9.51
N TYR A 71 -9.54 4.24 -8.92
CA TYR A 71 -9.68 4.38 -7.47
C TYR A 71 -9.40 3.07 -6.73
N PHE A 72 -9.84 1.94 -7.27
CA PHE A 72 -9.54 0.61 -6.73
C PHE A 72 -8.05 0.26 -6.88
N GLU A 73 -7.45 0.49 -8.04
CA GLU A 73 -6.00 0.31 -8.26
C GLU A 73 -5.16 1.22 -7.36
N THR A 74 -5.60 2.46 -7.14
CA THR A 74 -4.93 3.39 -6.22
C THR A 74 -4.96 2.85 -4.78
N ASN A 75 -6.07 2.21 -4.38
CA ASN A 75 -6.20 1.60 -3.06
C ASN A 75 -5.30 0.36 -2.90
N GLU A 76 -5.21 -0.50 -3.91
CA GLU A 76 -4.26 -1.63 -3.94
C GLU A 76 -2.79 -1.17 -3.93
N LYS A 77 -2.46 -0.11 -4.69
CA LYS A 77 -1.12 0.49 -4.64
C LYS A 77 -0.80 1.10 -3.27
N LEU A 78 -1.79 1.69 -2.60
CA LEU A 78 -1.63 2.21 -1.23
C LEU A 78 -1.46 1.07 -0.22
N ALA A 79 -2.23 -0.01 -0.34
CA ALA A 79 -2.13 -1.20 0.50
C ALA A 79 -0.76 -1.88 0.36
N SER A 80 -0.32 -2.13 -0.88
CA SER A 80 0.99 -2.74 -1.16
C SER A 80 2.17 -1.86 -0.70
N GLN A 81 2.09 -0.53 -0.82
CA GLN A 81 3.11 0.35 -0.25
C GLN A 81 3.12 0.35 1.28
N ARG A 82 1.96 0.19 1.91
CA ARG A 82 1.85 0.07 3.37
C ARG A 82 2.43 -1.26 3.85
N GLU A 83 2.13 -2.37 3.18
CA GLU A 83 2.72 -3.69 3.47
C GLU A 83 4.24 -3.66 3.32
N ALA A 84 4.76 -3.09 2.25
CA ALA A 84 6.20 -2.95 2.05
C ALA A 84 6.88 -2.04 3.11
N ALA A 85 6.16 -1.06 3.67
CA ALA A 85 6.66 -0.25 4.78
C ALA A 85 6.69 -1.04 6.10
N ILE A 86 5.62 -1.80 6.37
CA ILE A 86 5.49 -2.66 7.55
C ILE A 86 6.57 -3.75 7.52
N GLU A 87 6.79 -4.41 6.38
CA GLU A 87 7.78 -5.48 6.24
C GLU A 87 9.20 -4.96 6.49
N ARG A 88 9.51 -3.74 6.04
CA ARG A 88 10.80 -3.08 6.36
C ARG A 88 10.96 -2.77 7.85
N GLU A 89 9.88 -2.42 8.55
CA GLU A 89 9.91 -2.22 10.00
C GLU A 89 10.08 -3.54 10.75
N ILE A 90 9.37 -4.59 10.33
CA ILE A 90 9.52 -5.94 10.88
C ILE A 90 10.95 -6.45 10.67
N GLU A 91 11.53 -6.24 9.49
CA GLU A 91 12.91 -6.66 9.19
C GLU A 91 13.93 -5.90 10.05
N ARG A 92 13.71 -4.60 10.30
CA ARG A 92 14.56 -3.81 11.21
C ARG A 92 14.43 -4.27 12.66
N GLU A 93 13.23 -4.55 13.15
CA GLU A 93 13.03 -5.09 14.49
C GLU A 93 13.61 -6.49 14.60
N ARG A 94 13.46 -7.34 13.57
CA ARG A 94 14.06 -8.68 13.52
C ARG A 94 15.59 -8.62 13.46
N ALA A 95 16.19 -7.64 12.79
CA ALA A 95 17.63 -7.44 12.81
C ALA A 95 18.12 -6.92 14.18
N ARG A 96 17.33 -6.05 14.84
CA ARG A 96 17.59 -5.58 16.19
C ARG A 96 17.47 -6.71 17.22
N LEU A 97 16.46 -7.56 17.07
CA LEU A 97 16.23 -8.76 17.86
C LEU A 97 17.13 -9.92 17.43
N GLY A 98 17.71 -9.90 16.23
CA GLY A 98 18.72 -10.86 15.78
C GLY A 98 20.09 -10.61 16.41
N ALA A 99 20.32 -9.43 16.96
CA ALA A 99 21.43 -9.17 17.89
C ALA A 99 21.09 -9.53 19.34
N VAL A 100 19.82 -9.82 19.63
CA VAL A 100 19.32 -10.31 20.91
C VAL A 100 18.58 -11.61 20.64
N GLU A 101 19.30 -12.61 20.11
CA GLU A 101 18.77 -13.95 19.95
C GLU A 101 18.38 -14.47 21.35
N PHE A 102 17.16 -14.15 21.77
CA PHE A 102 16.45 -14.87 22.80
C PHE A 102 16.26 -16.26 22.22
N GLU A 103 17.21 -17.13 22.53
CA GLU A 103 17.03 -18.57 22.53
C GLU A 103 15.73 -18.82 23.29
N LYS A 104 14.62 -19.02 22.58
CA LYS A 104 13.33 -19.29 23.22
C LYS A 104 13.55 -20.62 23.93
N PRO A 105 13.57 -20.67 25.28
CA PRO A 105 13.66 -21.95 25.96
C PRO A 105 12.46 -22.77 25.50
N LYS A 106 12.73 -23.96 24.95
CA LYS A 106 11.69 -24.93 24.58
C LYS A 106 10.99 -25.37 25.86
N ARG A 107 10.07 -24.55 26.36
CA ARG A 107 9.20 -24.90 27.47
C ARG A 107 8.18 -25.90 26.97
N ARG A 108 8.33 -27.16 27.38
CA ARG A 108 7.30 -28.19 27.18
C ARG A 108 6.12 -27.82 28.07
N ALA A 109 5.02 -27.43 27.46
CA ALA A 109 3.75 -27.30 28.15
C ALA A 109 2.99 -28.61 27.96
N HIS A 110 2.55 -29.22 29.06
CA HIS A 110 1.59 -30.31 29.02
C HIS A 110 0.26 -29.83 29.63
N LEU A 111 -0.83 -30.37 29.12
CA LEU A 111 -2.17 -30.06 29.61
C LEU A 111 -2.48 -31.02 30.74
N SER A 112 -2.79 -30.51 31.93
CA SER A 112 -3.22 -31.35 33.06
C SER A 112 -4.65 -31.85 32.83
N ASP A 113 -5.04 -32.88 33.59
CA ASP A 113 -6.31 -33.60 33.43
C ASP A 113 -7.55 -32.73 33.73
N ASP A 114 -7.35 -31.58 34.37
CA ASP A 114 -8.34 -30.53 34.65
C ASP A 114 -8.38 -29.42 33.58
N GLY A 115 -7.55 -29.51 32.54
CA GLY A 115 -7.51 -28.55 31.43
C GLY A 115 -6.67 -27.31 31.70
N GLU A 116 -5.91 -27.25 32.80
CA GLU A 116 -4.95 -26.17 33.03
C GLU A 116 -3.62 -26.42 32.29
N LEU A 117 -2.97 -25.32 31.87
CA LEU A 117 -1.67 -25.38 31.23
C LEU A 117 -0.58 -25.40 32.29
N VAL A 118 0.12 -26.53 32.41
CA VAL A 118 1.25 -26.69 33.34
C VAL A 118 2.56 -26.56 32.57
N TYR A 119 3.45 -25.70 33.09
CA TYR A 119 4.78 -25.48 32.54
C TYR A 119 5.79 -26.29 33.36
N GLU A 120 6.53 -27.18 32.69
CA GLU A 120 7.71 -27.82 33.30
C GLU A 120 8.92 -26.88 33.12
N ASP A 121 9.42 -26.35 34.23
CA ASP A 121 10.68 -25.62 34.25
C ASP A 121 11.85 -26.62 34.33
N GLU A 122 12.49 -26.91 33.20
CA GLU A 122 13.74 -27.72 33.11
C GLU A 122 14.98 -27.04 33.76
N SER A 123 14.80 -25.98 34.56
CA SER A 123 15.92 -25.23 35.15
C SER A 123 16.47 -25.81 36.47
N SER A 124 15.90 -26.89 37.01
CA SER A 124 16.37 -27.46 38.29
C SER A 124 17.43 -28.56 38.17
N GLU A 125 17.55 -29.25 37.03
CA GLU A 125 18.53 -30.35 36.90
C GLU A 125 19.97 -29.85 36.78
N THR A 126 20.21 -28.67 36.21
CA THR A 126 21.57 -28.16 36.02
C THR A 126 22.19 -27.60 37.32
N SER A 127 21.38 -27.16 38.29
CA SER A 127 21.87 -26.63 39.56
C SER A 127 22.28 -27.72 40.56
N GLU A 128 21.64 -28.89 40.53
CA GLU A 128 21.99 -30.01 41.43
C GLU A 128 23.22 -30.80 40.93
N GLU A 129 23.46 -30.84 39.62
CA GLU A 129 24.61 -31.55 39.07
C GLU A 129 25.94 -30.77 39.24
N GLU A 130 25.90 -29.44 39.33
CA GLU A 130 27.10 -28.63 39.64
C GLU A 130 27.45 -28.64 41.14
N ASP A 131 26.47 -28.59 42.05
CA ASP A 131 26.71 -28.63 43.50
C ASP A 131 27.19 -30.01 43.98
N SER A 132 26.68 -31.09 43.40
CA SER A 132 27.13 -32.46 43.68
C SER A 132 28.53 -32.77 43.12
N ARG A 133 28.96 -32.12 42.03
CA ARG A 133 30.35 -32.20 41.53
C ARG A 133 31.32 -31.40 42.38
N GLN A 134 30.88 -30.29 42.99
CA GLN A 134 31.72 -29.45 43.83
C GLN A 134 31.93 -30.06 45.23
N THR A 135 30.92 -30.72 45.78
CA THR A 135 31.02 -31.44 47.08
C THR A 135 31.82 -32.75 46.99
N ARG A 136 31.91 -33.39 45.83
CA ARG A 136 32.71 -34.61 45.62
C ARG A 136 34.20 -34.34 45.35
N ARG A 137 34.61 -33.07 45.15
CA ARG A 137 35.99 -32.65 44.90
C ARG A 137 36.71 -32.08 46.13
N ARG A 138 36.09 -32.14 47.32
CA ARG A 138 36.67 -31.69 48.59
C ARG A 138 36.98 -32.85 49.53
#